data_AF-A0A958TJZ7-F1
#
_entry.id   AF-A0A958TJZ7-F1
#
_cell.length_a   1.000
_cell.length_b   1.000
_cell.length_c   1.000
_cell.angle_alpha   90.00
_cell.angle_beta   90.00
_cell.angle_gamma   90.00
#
_symmetry.space_group_name_H-M   'P 1'
#
loop_
_entity.id
_entity.type
_entity.pdbx_description
1 polymer ?
#
loop_
_entity_poly.entity_id
_entity_poly.type
_entity_poly.pdbx_seq_one_letter_code
_entity_poly.pdbx_strand_id
1 'polypeptide(L)'
;MKHFFKLILLFITTFNCAQKPTIEVAKNNQPLISYVNPFIGTGGHGHTYPGATMPFGMMQLSPDTRLDGWDGCSGYHYSDDYIYGFSHTHLSGTGVSDYGDILLMPTNKVDFNNGADGKKGYKAHFSHDNEMAEPGYYKVHLDATNIDVELTVSKRSGVQKYQFSNSKPQIVILDLEHRDEVLGSKIHVISNSEVSGYRHSKAWATNQMLFYNIQFSRPFKKITLLDDATKNKKVKAAFEFDASESDKLQIKI
;
A
#
# COMPACT_ATOMS: atom_id res chain seq x y z
N MET A 1 46.31 -23.62 66.23
CA MET A 1 46.11 -23.78 64.77
C MET A 1 44.67 -24.14 64.33
N LYS A 2 43.88 -24.92 65.08
CA LYS A 2 42.49 -25.28 64.68
C LYS A 2 41.45 -24.15 64.76
N HIS A 3 41.67 -23.12 65.58
CA HIS A 3 40.75 -21.97 65.69
C HIS A 3 40.97 -20.89 64.63
N PHE A 4 42.20 -20.78 64.09
CA PHE A 4 42.52 -19.80 63.03
C PHE A 4 41.88 -20.20 61.68
N PHE A 5 41.81 -21.50 61.41
CA PHE A 5 41.18 -22.04 60.20
C PHE A 5 39.65 -21.88 60.20
N LYS A 6 39.01 -21.92 61.38
CA LYS A 6 37.56 -21.68 61.52
C LYS A 6 37.17 -20.21 61.32
N LEU A 7 38.05 -19.26 61.66
CA LEU A 7 37.80 -17.84 61.43
C LEU A 7 37.91 -17.47 59.94
N ILE A 8 38.83 -18.10 59.22
CA ILE A 8 39.01 -17.90 57.77
C ILE A 8 37.81 -18.48 57.00
N LEU A 9 37.26 -19.62 57.42
CA LEU A 9 36.09 -20.22 56.78
C LEU A 9 34.80 -19.40 57.00
N LEU A 10 34.69 -18.66 58.11
CA LEU A 10 33.56 -17.78 58.41
C LEU A 10 33.64 -16.43 57.67
N PHE A 11 34.84 -16.04 57.23
CA PHE A 11 35.06 -14.79 56.47
C PHE A 11 34.83 -14.96 54.96
N ILE A 12 34.96 -16.18 54.44
CA ILE A 12 34.73 -16.49 53.01
C ILE A 12 33.23 -16.61 52.70
N THR A 13 32.39 -16.93 53.69
CA THR A 13 30.94 -17.07 53.48
C THR A 13 30.14 -15.75 53.55
N THR A 14 30.76 -14.64 53.97
CA THR A 14 30.10 -13.32 54.03
C THR A 14 30.40 -12.42 52.84
N PHE A 15 31.35 -12.80 51.97
CA PHE A 15 31.67 -12.06 50.75
C PHE A 15 30.85 -12.45 49.51
N ASN A 16 29.90 -13.39 49.65
CA ASN A 16 28.91 -13.66 48.61
C ASN A 16 27.70 -12.72 48.77
N CYS A 17 28.00 -11.43 48.92
CA CYS A 17 27.02 -10.36 49.02
C CYS A 17 26.37 -10.21 47.64
N ALA A 18 25.12 -10.66 47.57
CA ALA A 18 24.12 -10.43 46.53
C ALA A 18 24.46 -9.31 45.53
N GLN A 19 25.22 -9.63 44.48
CA GLN A 19 25.15 -8.86 43.25
C GLN A 19 23.78 -9.16 42.63
N LYS A 20 22.76 -8.37 42.99
CA LYS A 20 21.57 -8.29 42.14
C LYS A 20 22.09 -7.88 40.77
N PRO A 21 21.84 -8.67 39.71
CA PRO A 21 22.24 -8.27 38.38
C PRO A 21 21.67 -6.87 38.15
N THR A 22 22.55 -5.92 37.86
CA THR A 22 22.11 -4.59 37.46
C THR A 22 21.40 -4.80 36.13
N ILE A 23 20.07 -4.78 36.16
CA ILE A 23 19.29 -4.80 34.93
C ILE A 23 19.58 -3.46 34.26
N GLU A 24 20.54 -3.45 33.34
CA GLU A 24 20.68 -2.31 32.43
C GLU A 24 19.38 -2.23 31.65
N VAL A 25 18.59 -1.21 31.94
CA VAL A 25 17.42 -0.89 31.13
C VAL A 25 17.93 -0.67 29.72
N ALA A 26 17.48 -1.49 28.78
CA ALA A 26 17.85 -1.40 27.38
C ALA A 26 17.66 0.05 26.92
N LYS A 27 18.76 0.74 26.64
CA LYS A 27 18.73 2.09 26.07
C LYS A 27 18.47 1.95 24.59
N ASN A 28 17.29 2.40 24.16
CA ASN A 28 16.97 2.42 22.75
C ASN A 28 17.55 3.68 22.10
N ASN A 29 18.59 3.52 21.30
CA ASN A 29 19.29 4.64 20.64
C ASN A 29 18.64 5.04 19.30
N GLN A 30 17.58 4.35 18.85
CA GLN A 30 16.85 4.59 17.60
C GLN A 30 15.35 4.26 17.76
N PRO A 31 14.43 4.86 16.99
CA PRO A 31 13.02 4.46 17.03
C PRO A 31 12.82 2.98 16.68
N LEU A 32 11.99 2.23 17.42
CA LEU A 32 11.79 0.79 17.16
C LEU A 32 11.31 0.47 15.74
N ILE A 33 10.59 1.40 15.11
CA ILE A 33 10.11 1.27 13.74
C ILE A 33 11.24 1.19 12.71
N SER A 34 12.45 1.69 13.03
CA SER A 34 13.60 1.65 12.11
C SER A 34 14.16 0.24 11.90
N TYR A 35 13.74 -0.74 12.70
CA TYR A 35 14.12 -2.14 12.53
C TYR A 35 13.20 -2.90 11.57
N VAL A 36 12.05 -2.33 11.22
CA VAL A 36 11.07 -3.00 10.37
C VAL A 36 11.42 -2.74 8.90
N ASN A 37 11.56 -3.81 8.13
CA ASN A 37 11.67 -3.75 6.68
C ASN A 37 10.42 -4.40 6.05
N PRO A 38 9.46 -3.61 5.53
CA PRO A 38 8.24 -4.14 4.90
C PRO A 38 8.48 -4.99 3.65
N PHE A 39 9.66 -4.91 3.02
CA PHE A 39 9.99 -5.74 1.86
C PHE A 39 10.30 -7.20 2.22
N ILE A 40 10.56 -7.53 3.49
CA ILE A 40 10.80 -8.91 3.90
C ILE A 40 9.53 -9.74 3.67
N GLY A 41 9.65 -10.80 2.86
CA GLY A 41 8.56 -11.69 2.48
C GLY A 41 7.77 -11.27 1.24
N THR A 42 8.13 -10.15 0.60
CA THR A 42 7.46 -9.66 -0.61
C THR A 42 7.94 -10.34 -1.89
N GLY A 43 9.02 -11.14 -1.84
CA GLY A 43 9.47 -12.00 -2.94
C GLY A 43 9.50 -13.47 -2.53
N GLY A 44 9.83 -14.35 -3.48
CA GLY A 44 9.75 -15.78 -3.26
C GLY A 44 8.31 -16.18 -2.93
N HIS A 45 8.10 -16.84 -1.80
CA HIS A 45 6.79 -17.42 -1.44
C HIS A 45 6.23 -16.87 -0.12
N GLY A 46 6.67 -15.67 0.28
CA GLY A 46 6.23 -15.05 1.53
C GLY A 46 4.84 -14.41 1.43
N HIS A 47 4.52 -13.82 0.26
CA HIS A 47 3.25 -13.17 -0.05
C HIS A 47 2.87 -12.06 0.93
N THR A 48 3.84 -11.28 1.41
CA THR A 48 3.56 -10.03 2.14
C THR A 48 3.42 -8.87 1.16
N TYR A 49 3.03 -7.70 1.63
CA TYR A 49 2.96 -6.47 0.84
C TYR A 49 3.77 -5.35 1.52
N PRO A 50 4.40 -4.44 0.77
CA PRO A 50 5.22 -3.36 1.33
C PRO A 50 4.41 -2.10 1.70
N GLY A 51 3.13 -2.04 1.31
CA GLY A 51 2.28 -0.87 1.49
C GLY A 51 2.02 -0.44 2.93
N ALA A 52 1.46 0.76 3.06
CA ALA A 52 1.14 1.36 4.34
C ALA A 52 -0.07 0.68 5.00
N THR A 53 0.10 0.31 6.27
CA THR A 53 -1.01 -0.15 7.12
C THR A 53 -0.81 0.27 8.58
N MET A 54 -1.90 0.32 9.34
CA MET A 54 -1.87 0.47 10.80
C MET A 54 -1.93 -0.92 11.46
N PRO A 55 -1.41 -1.08 12.68
CA PRO A 55 -1.66 -2.30 13.46
C PRO A 55 -3.17 -2.58 13.53
N PHE A 56 -3.58 -3.72 12.96
CA PHE A 56 -4.99 -4.14 12.87
C PHE A 56 -5.91 -3.13 12.16
N GLY A 57 -5.37 -2.37 11.20
CA GLY A 57 -6.12 -1.43 10.37
C GLY A 57 -7.00 -2.13 9.33
N MET A 58 -8.11 -1.47 8.96
CA MET A 58 -8.95 -1.90 7.84
C MET A 58 -8.26 -1.67 6.49
N MET A 59 -7.38 -0.67 6.41
CA MET A 59 -6.68 -0.30 5.18
C MET A 59 -5.30 -0.95 5.08
N GLN A 60 -5.03 -1.51 3.91
CA GLN A 60 -3.71 -1.99 3.50
C GLN A 60 -3.43 -1.32 2.15
N LEU A 61 -2.94 -0.08 2.17
CA LEU A 61 -2.76 0.71 0.96
C LEU A 61 -1.39 0.40 0.35
N SER A 62 -1.38 -0.37 -0.74
CA SER A 62 -0.16 -0.97 -1.29
C SER A 62 -0.13 -0.92 -2.82
N PRO A 63 1.06 -0.90 -3.45
CA PRO A 63 1.21 -1.20 -4.87
C PRO A 63 0.76 -2.61 -5.25
N ASP A 64 0.17 -2.74 -6.43
CA ASP A 64 -0.12 -4.01 -7.12
C ASP A 64 0.82 -4.18 -8.32
N THR A 65 1.69 -5.20 -8.30
CA THR A 65 2.59 -5.56 -9.41
C THR A 65 2.16 -6.83 -10.15
N ARG A 66 1.29 -7.64 -9.53
CA ARG A 66 0.89 -8.95 -10.03
C ARG A 66 -0.63 -9.12 -9.97
N LEU A 67 -1.21 -9.56 -11.08
CA LEU A 67 -2.66 -9.61 -11.24
C LEU A 67 -3.28 -10.96 -10.86
N ASP A 68 -2.50 -12.04 -10.98
CA ASP A 68 -2.94 -13.41 -10.76
C ASP A 68 -1.78 -14.29 -10.28
N GLY A 69 -2.06 -15.59 -10.14
CA GLY A 69 -1.08 -16.59 -9.73
C GLY A 69 -0.89 -16.70 -8.22
N TRP A 70 -0.28 -17.82 -7.82
CA TRP A 70 -0.09 -18.15 -6.40
C TRP A 70 0.87 -17.18 -5.70
N ASP A 71 1.97 -16.83 -6.35
CA ASP A 71 2.93 -15.86 -5.83
C ASP A 71 2.42 -14.40 -5.94
N GLY A 72 1.17 -14.18 -6.37
CA GLY A 72 0.53 -12.86 -6.47
C GLY A 72 -0.54 -12.61 -5.41
N CYS A 73 -0.66 -13.45 -4.38
CA CYS A 73 -1.77 -13.38 -3.42
C CYS A 73 -1.91 -12.01 -2.75
N SER A 74 -0.79 -11.37 -2.38
CA SER A 74 -0.78 -10.04 -1.76
C SER A 74 -0.83 -8.87 -2.76
N GLY A 75 -0.91 -9.14 -4.07
CA GLY A 75 -0.87 -8.11 -5.12
C GLY A 75 0.52 -7.64 -5.51
N TYR A 76 1.53 -7.80 -4.65
CA TYR A 76 2.90 -7.36 -4.89
C TYR A 76 3.88 -8.53 -4.91
N HIS A 77 4.85 -8.47 -5.82
CA HIS A 77 6.01 -9.35 -5.78
C HIS A 77 7.31 -8.62 -6.14
N TYR A 78 8.33 -8.74 -5.30
CA TYR A 78 9.62 -8.02 -5.40
C TYR A 78 10.47 -8.34 -6.64
N SER A 79 10.03 -9.23 -7.52
CA SER A 79 10.75 -9.52 -8.78
C SER A 79 10.13 -8.84 -9.98
N ASP A 80 9.02 -8.12 -9.79
CA ASP A 80 8.25 -7.53 -10.87
C ASP A 80 8.67 -6.07 -11.07
N ASP A 81 8.82 -5.64 -12.31
CA ASP A 81 9.32 -4.30 -12.65
C ASP A 81 8.20 -3.30 -13.02
N TYR A 82 6.93 -3.68 -12.86
CA TYR A 82 5.78 -2.86 -13.23
C TYR A 82 4.74 -2.80 -12.12
N ILE A 83 4.24 -1.60 -11.85
CA ILE A 83 3.08 -1.35 -10.98
C ILE A 83 1.86 -1.06 -11.85
N TYR A 84 0.76 -1.78 -11.57
CA TYR A 84 -0.55 -1.54 -12.17
C TYR A 84 -1.29 -0.41 -11.44
N GLY A 85 -1.06 -0.24 -10.14
CA GLY A 85 -1.59 0.89 -9.38
C GLY A 85 -1.53 0.61 -7.89
N PHE A 86 -2.35 1.33 -7.13
CA PHE A 86 -2.37 1.29 -5.67
C PHE A 86 -3.79 1.05 -5.19
N SER A 87 -4.06 -0.16 -4.67
CA SER A 87 -5.35 -0.56 -4.12
C SER A 87 -5.35 -0.55 -2.58
N HIS A 88 -6.53 -0.70 -1.97
CA HIS A 88 -6.75 -0.32 -0.56
C HIS A 88 -6.94 -1.50 0.39
N THR A 89 -7.04 -2.72 -0.14
CA THR A 89 -7.29 -3.95 0.62
C THR A 89 -6.34 -5.05 0.16
N HIS A 90 -5.67 -5.70 1.10
CA HIS A 90 -4.70 -6.76 0.81
C HIS A 90 -4.65 -7.80 1.92
N LEU A 91 -4.40 -9.05 1.55
CA LEU A 91 -4.10 -10.13 2.48
C LEU A 91 -2.58 -10.34 2.56
N SER A 92 -2.07 -10.64 3.76
CA SER A 92 -0.63 -10.84 4.00
C SER A 92 -0.35 -12.29 4.36
N GLY A 93 0.48 -12.95 3.56
CA GLY A 93 0.96 -14.32 3.79
C GLY A 93 -0.01 -15.43 3.43
N THR A 94 -1.06 -15.13 2.65
CA THR A 94 -2.04 -16.13 2.23
C THR A 94 -1.56 -16.94 1.03
N GLY A 95 -2.05 -18.18 0.90
CA GLY A 95 -1.83 -19.03 -0.28
C GLY A 95 -2.97 -18.98 -1.30
N VAL A 96 -3.92 -18.05 -1.12
CA VAL A 96 -5.05 -17.80 -2.02
C VAL A 96 -5.25 -16.29 -2.11
N SER A 97 -5.43 -15.80 -3.34
CA SER A 97 -5.70 -14.40 -3.67
C SER A 97 -7.14 -14.01 -3.32
N ASP A 98 -7.29 -12.80 -2.79
CA ASP A 98 -8.55 -12.06 -2.65
C ASP A 98 -8.19 -10.57 -2.53
N TYR A 99 -9.19 -9.67 -2.53
CA TYR A 99 -9.02 -8.21 -2.41
C TYR A 99 -8.32 -7.54 -3.61
N GLY A 100 -7.55 -6.47 -3.40
CA GLY A 100 -7.11 -5.55 -4.45
C GLY A 100 -8.17 -4.51 -4.82
N ASP A 101 -8.98 -4.09 -3.86
CA ASP A 101 -10.13 -3.21 -4.12
C ASP A 101 -9.74 -1.74 -4.31
N ILE A 102 -10.47 -1.07 -5.21
CA ILE A 102 -10.39 0.37 -5.46
C ILE A 102 -8.98 0.78 -5.86
N LEU A 103 -8.53 0.35 -7.04
CA LEU A 103 -7.21 0.71 -7.54
C LEU A 103 -7.21 2.14 -8.07
N LEU A 104 -6.27 2.95 -7.58
CA LEU A 104 -5.94 4.25 -8.14
C LEU A 104 -4.56 4.21 -8.80
N MET A 105 -4.42 4.84 -9.97
CA MET A 105 -3.15 4.94 -10.67
C MET A 105 -2.95 6.36 -11.24
N PRO A 106 -1.93 7.11 -10.80
CA PRO A 106 -1.58 8.38 -11.43
C PRO A 106 -0.86 8.14 -12.77
N THR A 107 -1.19 8.93 -13.78
CA THR A 107 -0.62 8.82 -15.13
C THR A 107 -0.68 10.16 -15.87
N ASN A 108 -0.15 10.18 -17.08
CA ASN A 108 -0.06 11.35 -17.96
C ASN A 108 -0.93 11.25 -19.23
N LYS A 109 -1.72 10.18 -19.36
CA LYS A 109 -2.68 9.98 -20.46
C LYS A 109 -3.93 9.27 -19.96
N VAL A 110 -5.08 9.55 -20.57
CA VAL A 110 -6.28 8.73 -20.36
C VAL A 110 -6.10 7.45 -21.17
N ASP A 111 -5.93 6.33 -20.47
CA ASP A 111 -5.85 4.99 -21.03
C ASP A 111 -6.47 4.04 -20.02
N PHE A 112 -7.46 3.25 -20.44
CA PHE A 112 -8.17 2.31 -19.56
C PHE A 112 -7.66 0.87 -19.67
N ASN A 113 -6.73 0.61 -20.61
CA ASN A 113 -6.02 -0.65 -20.64
C ASN A 113 -4.93 -0.62 -19.54
N ASN A 114 -4.85 -1.68 -18.73
CA ASN A 114 -3.84 -1.79 -17.69
C ASN A 114 -2.45 -2.20 -18.25
N GLY A 115 -2.39 -2.71 -19.49
CA GLY A 115 -1.17 -3.14 -20.17
C GLY A 115 -0.73 -4.57 -19.86
N ALA A 116 -1.57 -5.37 -19.21
CA ALA A 116 -1.30 -6.79 -18.93
C ALA A 116 -1.37 -7.65 -20.20
N ASP A 117 -2.17 -7.25 -21.19
CA ASP A 117 -2.33 -7.93 -22.47
C ASP A 117 -1.19 -7.67 -23.47
N GLY A 118 -0.09 -7.06 -23.00
CA GLY A 118 1.06 -6.66 -23.82
C GLY A 118 0.85 -5.40 -24.66
N LYS A 119 -0.35 -4.81 -24.66
CA LYS A 119 -0.58 -3.51 -25.31
C LYS A 119 -0.14 -2.37 -24.40
N LYS A 120 -0.08 -1.17 -24.98
CA LYS A 120 0.09 0.06 -24.20
C LYS A 120 -1.06 0.17 -23.20
N GLY A 121 -0.72 0.49 -21.95
CA GLY A 121 -1.68 0.71 -20.89
C GLY A 121 -1.19 1.75 -19.88
N TYR A 122 -1.86 1.81 -18.73
CA TYR A 122 -1.51 2.73 -17.64
C TYR A 122 -0.44 2.20 -16.68
N LYS A 123 -0.10 0.89 -16.68
CA LYS A 123 0.96 0.37 -15.82
C LYS A 123 2.26 1.15 -16.04
N ALA A 124 3.00 1.36 -14.97
CA ALA A 124 4.25 2.09 -15.02
C ALA A 124 5.40 1.21 -14.56
N HIS A 125 6.54 1.34 -15.24
CA HIS A 125 7.79 0.79 -14.76
C HIS A 125 8.20 1.50 -13.47
N PHE A 126 8.83 0.76 -12.56
CA PHE A 126 9.49 1.28 -11.37
C PHE A 126 10.78 0.51 -11.09
N SER A 127 11.58 1.00 -10.15
CA SER A 127 12.78 0.30 -9.66
C SER A 127 12.81 0.34 -8.13
N HIS A 128 13.27 -0.75 -7.51
CA HIS A 128 13.49 -0.82 -6.07
C HIS A 128 14.52 0.22 -5.56
N ASP A 129 15.41 0.72 -6.43
CA ASP A 129 16.34 1.80 -6.07
C ASP A 129 15.61 3.13 -5.77
N ASN A 130 14.40 3.30 -6.33
CA ASN A 130 13.54 4.46 -6.13
C ASN A 130 12.25 4.11 -5.37
N GLU A 131 12.30 3.03 -4.56
CA GLU A 131 11.19 2.54 -3.75
C GLU A 131 11.63 2.50 -2.28
N MET A 132 10.73 2.89 -1.37
CA MET A 132 10.95 2.75 0.06
C MET A 132 9.66 2.44 0.81
N ALA A 133 9.82 1.73 1.91
CA ALA A 133 8.71 1.39 2.80
C ALA A 133 9.18 1.40 4.25
N GLU A 134 8.33 1.90 5.14
CA GLU A 134 8.50 1.87 6.59
C GLU A 134 7.12 1.69 7.25
N PRO A 135 7.03 1.35 8.55
CA PRO A 135 5.73 1.17 9.21
C PRO A 135 4.77 2.36 9.02
N GLY A 136 3.68 2.14 8.27
CA GLY A 136 2.66 3.15 7.99
C GLY A 136 2.95 4.07 6.81
N TYR A 137 4.01 3.82 6.03
CA TYR A 137 4.37 4.64 4.87
C TYR A 137 5.01 3.82 3.74
N TYR A 138 4.66 4.17 2.51
CA TYR A 138 5.27 3.63 1.30
C TYR A 138 5.49 4.76 0.30
N LYS A 139 6.59 4.71 -0.45
CA LYS A 139 6.88 5.65 -1.53
C LYS A 139 7.56 4.96 -2.70
N VAL A 140 7.20 5.36 -3.91
CA VAL A 140 7.84 4.90 -5.15
C VAL A 140 7.89 6.00 -6.21
N HIS A 141 8.93 5.97 -7.04
CA HIS A 141 8.97 6.73 -8.28
C HIS A 141 8.51 5.87 -9.47
N LEU A 142 7.55 6.36 -10.25
CA LEU A 142 7.09 5.71 -11.48
C LEU A 142 7.87 6.23 -12.68
N ASP A 143 8.94 5.52 -13.07
CA ASP A 143 9.89 5.96 -14.12
C ASP A 143 9.21 6.25 -15.46
N ALA A 144 8.21 5.43 -15.82
CA ALA A 144 7.54 5.53 -17.11
C ALA A 144 6.69 6.81 -17.27
N THR A 145 6.25 7.40 -16.16
CA THR A 145 5.40 8.60 -16.14
C THR A 145 6.06 9.80 -15.47
N ASN A 146 7.19 9.60 -14.78
CA ASN A 146 7.91 10.57 -13.98
C ASN A 146 7.00 11.20 -12.89
N ILE A 147 6.43 10.34 -12.05
CA ILE A 147 5.50 10.69 -10.98
C ILE A 147 5.98 10.03 -9.68
N ASP A 148 6.13 10.80 -8.61
CA ASP A 148 6.33 10.22 -7.27
C ASP A 148 4.97 9.93 -6.63
N VAL A 149 4.88 8.78 -5.97
CA VAL A 149 3.72 8.35 -5.22
C VAL A 149 4.12 8.10 -3.77
N GLU A 150 3.36 8.67 -2.84
CA GLU A 150 3.51 8.46 -1.40
C GLU A 150 2.17 8.01 -0.81
N LEU A 151 2.20 7.00 0.05
CA LEU A 151 1.03 6.36 0.64
C LEU A 151 1.15 6.33 2.15
N THR A 152 0.06 6.64 2.85
CA THR A 152 -0.08 6.42 4.30
C THR A 152 -1.54 6.13 4.63
N VAL A 153 -1.83 5.75 5.87
CA VAL A 153 -3.16 5.30 6.28
C VAL A 153 -3.58 5.79 7.67
N SER A 154 -4.89 5.87 7.87
CA SER A 154 -5.53 5.82 9.19
C SER A 154 -6.09 4.41 9.45
N LYS A 155 -6.85 4.21 10.52
CA LYS A 155 -7.50 2.92 10.79
C LYS A 155 -8.44 2.46 9.68
N ARG A 156 -9.10 3.37 8.96
CA ARG A 156 -10.13 3.07 7.94
C ARG A 156 -10.08 4.01 6.73
N SER A 157 -8.99 4.74 6.57
CA SER A 157 -8.82 5.65 5.43
C SER A 157 -7.42 5.55 4.87
N GLY A 158 -7.29 5.62 3.55
CA GLY A 158 -6.04 5.77 2.84
C GLY A 158 -5.77 7.23 2.51
N VAL A 159 -4.50 7.62 2.50
CA VAL A 159 -4.07 8.91 1.97
C VAL A 159 -2.97 8.66 0.95
N GLN A 160 -3.20 9.12 -0.27
CA GLN A 160 -2.24 9.09 -1.35
C GLN A 160 -1.80 10.51 -1.67
N LYS A 161 -0.53 10.69 -1.98
CA LYS A 161 0.01 11.95 -2.50
C LYS A 161 0.77 11.63 -3.78
N TYR A 162 0.41 12.34 -4.84
CA TYR A 162 1.08 12.27 -6.13
C TYR A 162 1.80 13.58 -6.39
N GLN A 163 3.05 13.46 -6.81
CA GLN A 163 3.87 14.55 -7.31
C GLN A 163 4.08 14.34 -8.80
N PHE A 164 3.32 15.08 -9.61
CA PHE A 164 3.46 15.06 -11.05
C PHE A 164 4.66 15.90 -11.49
N SER A 165 5.19 15.59 -12.67
CA SER A 165 6.10 16.48 -13.37
C SER A 165 5.38 17.73 -13.89
N ASN A 166 6.03 18.89 -13.77
CA ASN A 166 5.51 20.14 -14.32
C ASN A 166 5.16 20.01 -15.81
N SER A 167 4.04 20.62 -16.20
CA SER A 167 3.56 20.72 -17.60
C SER A 167 3.13 19.40 -18.28
N LYS A 168 3.12 18.26 -17.57
CA LYS A 168 2.49 17.02 -18.06
C LYS A 168 1.00 16.99 -17.69
N PRO A 169 0.14 16.33 -18.49
CA PRO A 169 -1.23 16.05 -18.07
C PRO A 169 -1.22 15.32 -16.73
N GLN A 170 -2.11 15.71 -15.82
CA GLN A 170 -2.22 15.10 -14.50
C GLN A 170 -3.53 14.34 -14.43
N ILE A 171 -3.42 13.01 -14.44
CA ILE A 171 -4.57 12.12 -14.59
C ILE A 171 -4.51 11.07 -13.49
N VAL A 172 -5.66 10.74 -12.93
CA VAL A 172 -5.82 9.60 -12.02
C VAL A 172 -6.83 8.64 -12.62
N ILE A 173 -6.41 7.39 -12.83
CA ILE A 173 -7.30 6.30 -13.19
C ILE A 173 -7.84 5.68 -11.91
N LEU A 174 -9.16 5.50 -11.85
CA LEU A 174 -9.83 4.62 -10.91
C LEU A 174 -10.24 3.36 -11.67
N ASP A 175 -9.71 2.21 -11.28
CA ASP A 175 -10.03 0.91 -11.87
C ASP A 175 -10.75 0.03 -10.84
N LEU A 176 -12.07 -0.12 -10.98
CA LEU A 176 -12.86 -1.02 -10.14
C LEU A 176 -12.89 -2.45 -10.68
N GLU A 177 -12.38 -2.71 -11.88
CA GLU A 177 -12.28 -4.03 -12.52
C GLU A 177 -11.04 -4.80 -12.07
N HIS A 178 -10.08 -4.13 -11.42
CA HIS A 178 -8.81 -4.74 -11.02
C HIS A 178 -9.01 -6.07 -10.25
N ARG A 179 -8.28 -7.10 -10.69
CA ARG A 179 -8.20 -8.46 -10.11
C ARG A 179 -9.55 -9.21 -10.07
N ASP A 180 -10.19 -9.27 -8.90
CA ASP A 180 -11.33 -10.17 -8.67
C ASP A 180 -12.50 -9.94 -9.63
N GLU A 181 -13.32 -10.97 -9.84
CA GLU A 181 -14.49 -10.87 -10.71
C GLU A 181 -15.48 -9.82 -10.17
N VAL A 182 -15.76 -8.77 -10.94
CA VAL A 182 -16.71 -7.73 -10.55
C VAL A 182 -18.16 -8.14 -10.84
N LEU A 183 -18.90 -8.39 -9.76
CA LEU A 183 -20.33 -8.67 -9.75
C LEU A 183 -21.19 -7.40 -9.76
N GLY A 184 -20.64 -6.25 -9.38
CA GLY A 184 -21.33 -4.96 -9.37
C GLY A 184 -20.39 -3.80 -9.07
N SER A 185 -20.60 -2.64 -9.68
CA SER A 185 -19.86 -1.43 -9.32
C SER A 185 -20.67 -0.18 -9.61
N LYS A 186 -20.40 0.88 -8.87
CA LYS A 186 -20.97 2.20 -9.14
C LYS A 186 -19.96 3.27 -8.78
N ILE A 187 -19.94 4.31 -9.61
CA ILE A 187 -19.27 5.58 -9.36
C ILE A 187 -20.36 6.65 -9.32
N HIS A 188 -20.45 7.36 -8.20
CA HIS A 188 -21.35 8.48 -7.99
C HIS A 188 -20.52 9.76 -7.83
N VAL A 189 -20.63 10.65 -8.82
CA VAL A 189 -19.95 11.95 -8.78
C VAL A 189 -20.75 12.88 -7.88
N ILE A 190 -20.18 13.26 -6.73
CA ILE A 190 -20.80 14.18 -5.76
C ILE A 190 -20.46 15.61 -6.12
N SER A 191 -19.19 15.88 -6.44
CA SER A 191 -18.70 17.17 -6.88
C SER A 191 -17.47 17.00 -7.78
N ASN A 192 -16.87 18.10 -8.23
CA ASN A 192 -15.61 18.07 -8.96
C ASN A 192 -14.39 17.74 -8.08
N SER A 193 -14.56 17.45 -6.78
CA SER A 193 -13.48 17.01 -5.89
C SER A 193 -13.87 15.82 -5.01
N GLU A 194 -15.05 15.22 -5.23
CA GLU A 194 -15.54 14.11 -4.41
C GLU A 194 -16.37 13.13 -5.25
N VAL A 195 -16.03 11.84 -5.12
CA VAL A 195 -16.77 10.73 -5.72
C VAL A 195 -16.95 9.62 -4.69
N SER A 196 -18.13 9.00 -4.67
CA SER A 196 -18.40 7.84 -3.83
C SER A 196 -18.86 6.66 -4.66
N GLY A 197 -18.93 5.48 -4.06
CA GLY A 197 -19.38 4.32 -4.79
C GLY A 197 -19.28 3.02 -4.03
N TYR A 198 -19.38 1.94 -4.79
CA TYR A 198 -19.15 0.60 -4.28
C TYR A 198 -18.51 -0.29 -5.34
N ARG A 199 -17.87 -1.37 -4.86
CA ARG A 199 -17.43 -2.53 -5.61
C ARG A 199 -18.01 -3.77 -4.95
N HIS A 200 -18.64 -4.62 -5.75
CA HIS A 200 -19.13 -5.94 -5.38
C HIS A 200 -18.36 -6.97 -6.19
N SER A 201 -17.60 -7.83 -5.54
CA SER A 201 -16.71 -8.79 -6.20
C SER A 201 -16.86 -10.20 -5.65
N LYS A 202 -16.27 -11.13 -6.40
CA LYS A 202 -16.14 -12.55 -6.05
C LYS A 202 -14.75 -13.06 -6.40
N ALA A 203 -14.12 -13.72 -5.43
CA ALA A 203 -12.93 -14.54 -5.58
C ALA A 203 -12.98 -15.69 -4.56
N TRP A 204 -12.07 -15.70 -3.57
CA TRP A 204 -12.13 -16.69 -2.48
C TRP A 204 -13.39 -16.47 -1.62
N ALA A 205 -13.63 -15.25 -1.17
CA ALA A 205 -14.95 -14.83 -0.69
C ALA A 205 -15.88 -14.52 -1.88
N THR A 206 -17.07 -15.11 -1.85
CA THR A 206 -17.98 -15.13 -3.02
C THR A 206 -18.99 -13.99 -3.09
N ASN A 207 -19.05 -13.15 -2.06
CA ASN A 207 -20.00 -12.04 -1.94
C ASN A 207 -19.35 -10.90 -1.13
N GLN A 208 -18.42 -10.18 -1.75
CA GLN A 208 -17.65 -9.13 -1.11
C GLN A 208 -18.18 -7.76 -1.50
N MET A 209 -18.65 -6.99 -0.52
CA MET A 209 -19.17 -5.65 -0.75
C MET A 209 -18.29 -4.62 -0.07
N LEU A 210 -17.72 -3.72 -0.87
CA LEU A 210 -16.90 -2.60 -0.39
C LEU A 210 -17.49 -1.28 -0.87
N PHE A 211 -17.62 -0.33 0.06
CA PHE A 211 -18.07 1.03 -0.21
C PHE A 211 -16.89 1.99 0.00
N TYR A 212 -16.84 3.06 -0.78
CA TYR A 212 -15.76 4.05 -0.70
C TYR A 212 -16.27 5.48 -0.89
N ASN A 213 -15.49 6.43 -0.38
CA ASN A 213 -15.64 7.85 -0.66
C ASN A 213 -14.26 8.48 -0.92
N ILE A 214 -13.99 8.89 -2.15
CA ILE A 214 -12.73 9.49 -2.58
C ILE A 214 -12.87 11.01 -2.60
N GLN A 215 -11.96 11.70 -1.90
CA GLN A 215 -11.83 13.15 -1.90
C GLN A 215 -10.47 13.56 -2.47
N PHE A 216 -10.50 14.42 -3.48
CA PHE A 216 -9.31 15.03 -4.08
C PHE A 216 -9.01 16.37 -3.41
N SER A 217 -7.74 16.72 -3.21
CA SER A 217 -7.33 17.98 -2.58
C SER A 217 -7.62 19.22 -3.43
N ARG A 218 -7.95 19.04 -4.71
CA ARG A 218 -8.30 20.08 -5.68
C ARG A 218 -9.22 19.49 -6.75
N PRO A 219 -10.01 20.32 -7.45
CA PRO A 219 -11.02 19.80 -8.36
C PRO A 219 -10.41 19.19 -9.62
N PHE A 220 -10.99 18.09 -10.12
CA PHE A 220 -10.76 17.64 -11.48
C PHE A 220 -11.51 18.55 -12.46
N LYS A 221 -10.91 18.81 -13.62
CA LYS A 221 -11.51 19.57 -14.72
C LYS A 221 -12.45 18.73 -15.57
N LYS A 222 -12.15 17.43 -15.70
CA LYS A 222 -12.90 16.51 -16.53
C LYS A 222 -12.88 15.11 -15.93
N ILE A 223 -13.99 14.41 -16.09
CA ILE A 223 -14.12 12.99 -15.79
C ILE A 223 -14.50 12.25 -17.07
N THR A 224 -13.81 11.16 -17.37
CA THR A 224 -14.18 10.21 -18.42
C THR A 224 -14.56 8.90 -17.75
N LEU A 225 -15.75 8.37 -18.02
CA LEU A 225 -16.23 7.10 -17.47
C LEU A 225 -16.14 6.01 -18.55
N LEU A 226 -15.68 4.81 -18.18
CA LEU A 226 -15.73 3.63 -19.02
C LEU A 226 -16.76 2.64 -18.47
N ASP A 227 -17.64 2.18 -19.36
CA ASP A 227 -18.72 1.26 -19.06
C ASP A 227 -18.33 -0.15 -19.46
N ASP A 228 -18.63 -1.12 -18.59
CA ASP A 228 -18.71 -2.51 -19.01
C ASP A 228 -20.01 -2.69 -19.80
N ALA A 229 -19.88 -2.65 -21.13
CA ALA A 229 -20.97 -2.78 -22.07
C ALA A 229 -21.77 -4.08 -21.90
N THR A 230 -21.21 -5.10 -21.23
CA THR A 230 -21.87 -6.38 -21.02
C THR A 230 -22.75 -6.42 -19.77
N LYS A 231 -22.57 -5.49 -18.82
CA LYS A 231 -23.23 -5.53 -17.50
C LYS A 231 -23.88 -4.21 -17.04
N ASN A 232 -23.94 -3.17 -17.88
CA ASN A 232 -24.51 -1.84 -17.54
C ASN A 232 -23.89 -1.21 -16.27
N LYS A 233 -22.56 -1.35 -16.08
CA LYS A 233 -21.83 -0.84 -14.91
C LYS A 233 -20.76 0.17 -15.31
N LYS A 234 -20.56 1.21 -14.49
CA LYS A 234 -19.39 2.08 -14.56
C LYS A 234 -18.24 1.38 -13.84
N VAL A 235 -17.22 0.93 -14.55
CA VAL A 235 -16.14 0.12 -13.97
C VAL A 235 -14.83 0.89 -13.83
N LYS A 236 -14.60 1.90 -14.68
CA LYS A 236 -13.40 2.74 -14.58
C LYS A 236 -13.74 4.21 -14.76
N ALA A 237 -12.91 5.06 -14.18
CA ALA A 237 -12.96 6.50 -14.40
C ALA A 237 -11.55 7.06 -14.58
N ALA A 238 -11.44 8.12 -15.39
CA ALA A 238 -10.24 8.93 -15.49
C ALA A 238 -10.58 10.35 -15.06
N PHE A 239 -9.88 10.85 -14.05
CA PHE A 239 -9.99 12.20 -13.53
C PHE A 239 -8.83 13.03 -14.05
N GLU A 240 -9.12 14.07 -14.83
CA GLU A 240 -8.12 14.96 -15.40
C GLU A 240 -8.07 16.27 -14.61
N PHE A 241 -6.89 16.67 -14.14
CA PHE A 241 -6.66 17.84 -13.30
C PHE A 241 -5.94 18.96 -14.04
N ASP A 242 -6.11 20.21 -13.58
CA ASP A 242 -5.37 21.34 -14.13
C ASP A 242 -3.89 21.28 -13.75
N ALA A 243 -3.00 21.15 -14.72
CA ALA A 243 -1.57 21.15 -14.45
C ALA A 243 -1.03 22.53 -14.02
N SER A 244 -1.79 23.62 -14.22
CA SER A 244 -1.37 24.97 -13.84
C SER A 244 -1.66 25.35 -12.37
N GLU A 245 -2.57 24.62 -11.71
CA GLU A 245 -2.91 24.90 -10.30
C GLU A 245 -1.84 24.41 -9.32
N SER A 246 -1.34 23.19 -9.55
CA SER A 246 -0.41 22.50 -8.66
C SER A 246 0.14 21.27 -9.37
N ASP A 247 1.39 20.93 -9.08
CA ASP A 247 2.04 19.68 -9.44
C ASP A 247 1.78 18.55 -8.41
N LYS A 248 1.21 18.90 -7.25
CA LYS A 248 0.81 17.98 -6.19
C LYS A 248 -0.69 17.73 -6.20
N LEU A 249 -1.07 16.48 -5.94
CA LEU A 249 -2.43 16.06 -5.67
C LEU A 249 -2.45 15.14 -4.45
N GLN A 250 -3.32 15.42 -3.47
CA GLN A 250 -3.60 14.47 -2.39
C GLN A 250 -4.98 13.87 -2.58
N ILE A 251 -5.11 12.61 -2.23
CA ILE A 251 -6.35 11.84 -2.32
C ILE A 251 -6.58 11.19 -0.97
N LYS A 252 -7.77 11.36 -0.41
CA LYS A 252 -8.24 10.64 0.78
C LYS A 252 -9.36 9.69 0.38
N ILE A 253 -9.37 8.50 0.95
CA ILE A 253 -10.40 7.49 0.72
C ILE A 253 -10.75 6.79 2.03
#